data_AF-A0A817KJC2-F1
#
_entry.id   AF-A0A817KJC2-F1
#
_cell.length_a   1.000
_cell.length_b   1.000
_cell.length_c   1.000
_cell.angle_alpha   90.00
_cell.angle_beta   90.00
_cell.angle_gamma   90.00
#
_symmetry.space_group_name_H-M   'P 1'
#
loop_
_entity.id
_entity.type
_entity.pdbx_description
1 polymer ?
#
loop_
_entity_poly.entity_id
_entity_poly.type
_entity_poly.pdbx_seq_one_letter_code
_entity_poly.pdbx_strand_id
1 'polypeptide(L)'
;MIHQILTKYRNKPFAAFIVPKSRNLDWLYSTPAGRQQIIANAKYTTIAFIYLQSDEEYRDLEQIKCEMTNAVVDFKPVNLPNNFQVIPFLSSSEGVGQVIIRERSSSFIIEDCLYGNDNEWKRRLRFDASPNLIQSEINLIANKETNDCMLIIDI
;
A
#
# COMPACT_ATOMS: atom_id res chain seq x y z
N MET A 1 -6.25 -0.55 -40.44
CA MET A 1 -5.68 0.62 -39.73
C MET A 1 -5.99 0.64 -38.23
N ILE A 2 -7.18 0.20 -37.77
CA ILE A 2 -7.54 0.13 -36.34
C ILE A 2 -6.73 -0.93 -35.56
N HIS A 3 -6.39 -2.06 -36.20
CA HIS A 3 -5.66 -3.14 -35.54
C HIS A 3 -4.22 -2.77 -35.14
N GLN A 4 -3.57 -1.86 -35.88
CA GLN A 4 -2.21 -1.37 -35.58
C GLN A 4 -2.16 -0.31 -34.46
N ILE A 5 -3.28 0.37 -34.18
CA ILE A 5 -3.38 1.35 -33.08
C ILE A 5 -3.53 0.64 -31.73
N LEU A 6 -4.31 -0.45 -31.69
CA LEU A 6 -4.51 -1.25 -30.47
C LEU A 6 -3.24 -2.04 -30.05
N THR A 7 -2.35 -2.35 -31.00
CA THR A 7 -1.11 -3.07 -30.72
C THR A 7 0.00 -2.24 -30.09
N LYS A 8 -0.10 -0.90 -30.11
CA LYS A 8 0.98 -0.01 -29.63
C LYS A 8 0.97 0.20 -28.10
N TYR A 9 -0.12 -0.14 -27.42
CA TYR A 9 -0.26 -0.07 -25.95
C TYR A 9 -0.86 -1.35 -25.39
N ARG A 10 -0.20 -2.48 -25.65
CA ARG A 10 -0.62 -3.73 -25.02
C ARG A 10 -0.25 -3.65 -23.54
N ASN A 11 -1.26 -3.57 -22.67
CA ASN A 11 -1.04 -3.66 -21.24
C ASN A 11 -0.29 -4.95 -20.93
N LYS A 12 0.64 -4.88 -19.97
CA LYS A 12 1.31 -6.07 -19.45
C LYS A 12 0.26 -6.96 -18.77
N PRO A 13 0.40 -8.29 -18.80
CA PRO A 13 -0.72 -9.15 -18.44
C PRO A 13 -0.94 -9.21 -16.92
N PHE A 14 0.12 -9.33 -16.12
CA PHE A 14 0.02 -9.55 -14.68
C PHE A 14 1.16 -8.87 -13.91
N ALA A 15 0.90 -8.48 -12.66
CA ALA A 15 1.89 -8.01 -11.70
C ALA A 15 1.40 -8.27 -10.28
N ALA A 16 2.30 -8.20 -9.30
CA ALA A 16 1.94 -8.04 -7.90
C ALA A 16 2.18 -6.59 -7.47
N PHE A 17 1.34 -6.06 -6.59
CA PHE A 17 1.49 -4.72 -6.01
C PHE A 17 1.51 -4.83 -4.49
N ILE A 18 2.60 -4.40 -3.87
CA ILE A 18 2.76 -4.35 -2.42
C ILE A 18 2.14 -3.03 -1.93
N VAL A 19 1.08 -3.14 -1.13
CA VAL A 19 0.36 -1.99 -0.58
C VAL A 19 1.12 -1.46 0.64
N PRO A 20 1.45 -0.16 0.70
CA PRO A 20 2.11 0.42 1.87
C PRO A 20 1.24 0.28 3.12
N LYS A 21 1.82 -0.15 4.24
CA LYS A 21 1.12 -0.34 5.52
C LYS A 21 0.43 0.92 6.01
N SER A 22 1.12 2.06 5.93
CA SER A 22 0.59 3.35 6.41
C SER A 22 -0.61 3.84 5.61
N ARG A 23 -0.74 3.41 4.35
CA ARG A 23 -1.75 3.91 3.41
C ARG A 23 -2.73 2.84 2.94
N ASN A 24 -2.69 1.62 3.49
CA ASN A 24 -3.54 0.51 3.04
C ASN A 24 -5.05 0.81 3.09
N LEU A 25 -5.46 1.76 3.94
CA LEU A 25 -6.84 2.24 4.08
C LEU A 25 -7.20 3.39 3.14
N ASP A 26 -6.23 4.06 2.52
CA ASP A 26 -6.48 5.13 1.57
C ASP A 26 -7.37 4.61 0.43
N TRP A 27 -8.26 5.48 -0.03
CA TRP A 27 -9.23 5.14 -1.09
C TRP A 27 -8.59 4.45 -2.29
N LEU A 28 -7.37 4.87 -2.66
CA LEU A 28 -6.59 4.35 -3.78
C LEU A 28 -6.31 2.83 -3.66
N TYR A 29 -6.12 2.34 -2.44
CA TYR A 29 -5.80 0.93 -2.18
C TYR A 29 -7.01 0.17 -1.63
N SER A 30 -7.84 0.77 -0.78
CA SER A 30 -8.94 0.07 -0.09
C SER A 30 -10.16 -0.15 -0.98
N THR A 31 -10.40 0.69 -1.99
CA THR A 31 -11.60 0.60 -2.82
C THR A 31 -11.37 -0.05 -4.19
N PRO A 32 -12.39 -0.70 -4.78
CA PRO A 32 -12.30 -1.21 -6.14
C PRO A 32 -11.96 -0.12 -7.16
N ALA A 33 -12.58 1.07 -7.05
CA ALA A 33 -12.35 2.17 -7.97
C ALA A 33 -10.91 2.71 -7.89
N GLY A 34 -10.35 2.84 -6.68
CA GLY A 34 -8.95 3.19 -6.48
C GLY A 34 -8.00 2.17 -7.09
N ARG A 35 -8.22 0.88 -6.84
CA ARG A 35 -7.40 -0.19 -7.43
C ARG A 35 -7.47 -0.21 -8.96
N GLN A 36 -8.62 0.12 -9.55
CA GLN A 36 -8.74 0.27 -11.01
C GLN A 36 -7.87 1.41 -11.55
N GLN A 37 -7.75 2.53 -10.82
CA GLN A 37 -6.83 3.60 -11.21
C GLN A 37 -5.37 3.13 -11.18
N ILE A 38 -4.96 2.37 -10.16
CA ILE A 38 -3.61 1.78 -10.09
C ILE A 38 -3.35 0.88 -11.31
N ILE A 39 -4.28 -0.03 -11.62
CA ILE A 39 -4.15 -0.96 -12.75
C ILE A 39 -3.99 -0.20 -14.08
N ALA A 40 -4.84 0.81 -14.32
CA ALA A 40 -4.80 1.62 -15.53
C ALA A 40 -3.48 2.40 -15.66
N ASN A 41 -3.04 3.06 -14.58
CA ASN A 41 -1.81 3.85 -14.57
C ASN A 41 -0.55 2.99 -14.73
N ALA A 42 -0.52 1.82 -14.10
CA ALA A 42 0.60 0.88 -14.20
C ALA A 42 0.65 0.16 -15.56
N LYS A 43 -0.40 0.30 -16.39
CA LYS A 43 -0.55 -0.35 -17.71
C LYS A 43 -0.50 -1.87 -17.63
N TYR A 44 -1.19 -2.43 -16.63
CA TYR A 44 -1.40 -3.87 -16.48
C TYR A 44 -2.86 -4.25 -16.75
N THR A 45 -3.10 -5.52 -17.06
CA THR A 45 -4.46 -6.08 -17.22
C THR A 45 -4.98 -6.59 -15.88
N THR A 46 -4.10 -7.18 -15.08
CA THR A 46 -4.44 -7.74 -13.77
C THR A 46 -3.30 -7.48 -12.80
N ILE A 47 -3.63 -7.12 -11.56
CA ILE A 47 -2.68 -6.91 -10.48
C ILE A 47 -3.16 -7.66 -9.24
N ALA A 48 -2.29 -8.49 -8.65
CA ALA A 48 -2.51 -9.06 -7.33
C ALA A 48 -2.07 -8.05 -6.26
N PHE A 49 -2.99 -7.57 -5.44
CA PHE A 49 -2.68 -6.63 -4.36
C PHE A 49 -2.31 -7.40 -3.09
N ILE A 50 -1.13 -7.10 -2.54
CA ILE A 50 -0.58 -7.71 -1.33
C ILE A 50 -0.75 -6.69 -0.20
N TYR A 51 -1.62 -7.02 0.75
CA TYR A 51 -1.85 -6.22 1.96
C TYR A 51 -1.01 -6.81 3.09
N LEU A 52 -0.20 -5.95 3.70
CA LEU A 52 0.66 -6.29 4.81
C LEU A 52 -0.10 -6.12 6.14
N GLN A 53 0.11 -7.02 7.08
CA GLN A 53 -0.56 -6.96 8.38
C GLN A 53 0.02 -5.83 9.24
N SER A 54 -0.84 -5.12 9.97
CA SER A 54 -0.44 -3.94 10.73
C SER A 54 0.48 -4.28 11.91
N ASP A 55 0.31 -5.45 12.51
CA ASP A 55 1.02 -5.95 13.70
C ASP A 55 2.35 -6.67 13.41
N GLU A 56 2.65 -6.97 12.15
CA GLU A 56 3.92 -7.59 11.76
C GLU A 56 4.97 -6.56 11.33
N GLU A 57 6.22 -6.80 11.70
CA GLU A 57 7.35 -6.02 11.20
C GLU A 57 7.88 -6.59 9.89
N TYR A 58 8.07 -5.72 8.89
CA TYR A 58 8.68 -6.09 7.62
C TYR A 58 9.92 -5.23 7.43
N ARG A 59 11.07 -5.88 7.14
CA ARG A 59 12.35 -5.18 7.05
C ARG A 59 12.42 -4.26 5.84
N ASP A 60 12.10 -4.81 4.66
CA ASP A 60 12.20 -4.12 3.39
C ASP A 60 11.33 -4.83 2.32
N LEU A 61 11.23 -4.18 1.15
CA LEU A 61 10.49 -4.72 0.01
C LEU A 61 11.12 -6.00 -0.55
N GLU A 62 12.44 -6.19 -0.44
CA GLU A 62 13.11 -7.38 -1.00
C GLU A 62 12.78 -8.64 -0.20
N GLN A 63 12.73 -8.53 1.13
CA GLN A 63 12.25 -9.60 1.99
C GLN A 63 10.82 -10.00 1.61
N ILE A 64 9.90 -9.03 1.50
CA ILE A 64 8.50 -9.30 1.14
C ILE A 64 8.42 -9.96 -0.24
N LYS A 65 9.17 -9.48 -1.23
CA LYS A 65 9.20 -10.09 -2.58
C LYS A 65 9.67 -11.54 -2.51
N CYS A 66 10.72 -11.83 -1.75
CA CYS A 66 11.26 -13.17 -1.60
C CYS A 66 10.22 -14.14 -1.02
N GLU A 67 9.56 -13.74 0.07
CA GLU A 67 8.52 -14.53 0.74
C GLU A 67 7.28 -14.73 -0.15
N MET A 68 6.88 -13.69 -0.88
CA MET A 68 5.66 -13.69 -1.68
C MET A 68 5.82 -14.27 -3.08
N THR A 69 7.05 -14.50 -3.57
CA THR A 69 7.28 -14.94 -4.96
C THR A 69 6.52 -16.22 -5.29
N ASN A 70 6.59 -17.23 -4.43
CA ASN A 70 5.91 -18.51 -4.66
C ASN A 70 4.39 -18.35 -4.61
N ALA A 71 3.87 -17.64 -3.61
CA ALA A 71 2.43 -17.42 -3.47
C ALA A 71 1.83 -16.68 -4.67
N VAL A 72 2.50 -15.64 -5.16
CA VAL A 72 2.03 -14.82 -6.29
C VAL A 72 1.98 -15.64 -7.60
N VAL A 73 2.85 -16.63 -7.77
CA VAL A 73 2.84 -17.52 -8.94
C VAL A 73 1.53 -18.31 -9.02
N ASP A 74 0.97 -18.71 -7.88
CA ASP A 74 -0.28 -19.47 -7.83
C ASP A 74 -1.51 -18.61 -8.21
N PHE A 75 -1.42 -17.29 -8.09
CA PHE A 75 -2.47 -16.34 -8.47
C PHE A 75 -2.39 -15.86 -9.93
N LYS A 76 -1.41 -16.34 -10.69
CA LYS A 76 -1.21 -15.88 -12.06
C LYS A 76 -2.35 -16.39 -12.97
N PRO A 77 -2.88 -15.57 -13.90
CA PRO A 77 -3.87 -16.03 -14.87
C PRO A 77 -3.36 -17.23 -15.69
N VAL A 78 -4.26 -18.16 -16.04
CA VAL A 78 -3.92 -19.38 -16.79
C VAL A 78 -3.34 -19.08 -18.18
N ASN A 79 -3.78 -17.99 -18.81
CA ASN A 79 -3.45 -17.64 -20.20
C ASN A 79 -2.28 -16.65 -20.31
N LEU A 80 -1.23 -16.82 -19.51
CA LEU A 80 -0.04 -15.97 -19.61
C LEU A 80 0.88 -16.41 -20.76
N PRO A 81 1.52 -15.46 -21.48
CA PRO A 81 2.51 -15.79 -22.49
C PRO A 81 3.64 -16.67 -21.95
N ASN A 82 4.15 -17.61 -22.75
CA ASN A 82 5.22 -18.53 -22.33
C ASN A 82 6.52 -17.84 -21.88
N ASN A 83 6.77 -16.60 -22.34
CA ASN A 83 7.90 -15.77 -21.93
C ASN A 83 7.65 -14.99 -20.63
N PHE A 84 6.47 -15.12 -20.03
CA PHE A 84 6.11 -14.47 -18.77
C PHE A 84 6.55 -15.33 -17.59
N GLN A 85 7.87 -15.39 -17.38
CA GLN A 85 8.48 -16.21 -16.33
C GLN A 85 8.65 -15.46 -15.00
N VAL A 86 8.94 -14.16 -15.05
CA VAL A 86 9.17 -13.34 -13.85
C VAL A 86 8.00 -12.39 -13.65
N ILE A 87 7.34 -12.51 -12.49
CA ILE A 87 6.22 -11.65 -12.12
C ILE A 87 6.80 -10.36 -11.53
N PRO A 88 6.52 -9.18 -12.12
CA PRO A 88 7.00 -7.92 -11.57
C PRO A 88 6.26 -7.58 -10.29
N PHE A 89 7.01 -7.20 -9.26
CA PHE A 89 6.48 -6.58 -8.05
C PHE A 89 6.54 -5.05 -8.19
N LEU A 90 5.39 -4.43 -7.95
CA LEU A 90 5.19 -2.98 -7.93
C LEU A 90 5.03 -2.53 -6.47
N SER A 91 5.42 -1.30 -6.18
CA SER A 91 5.20 -0.65 -4.89
C SER A 91 5.04 0.85 -5.09
N SER A 92 4.55 1.55 -4.08
CA SER A 92 4.64 3.02 -4.03
C SER A 92 6.10 3.46 -3.83
N SER A 93 6.39 4.74 -4.08
CA SER A 93 7.69 5.35 -3.76
C SER A 93 8.01 5.33 -2.26
N GLU A 94 6.98 5.22 -1.43
CA GLU A 94 7.04 5.20 0.04
C GLU A 94 7.51 3.86 0.62
N GLY A 95 7.71 2.85 -0.23
CA GLY A 95 8.14 1.52 0.21
C GLY A 95 7.06 0.76 1.00
N VAL A 96 7.50 0.09 2.08
CA VAL A 96 6.63 -0.68 2.97
C VAL A 96 5.72 0.23 3.80
N GLY A 97 6.19 1.43 4.12
CA GLY A 97 5.56 2.32 5.10
C GLY A 97 5.74 1.81 6.54
N GLN A 98 5.49 2.70 7.51
CA GLN A 98 5.59 2.38 8.93
C GLN A 98 4.31 2.81 9.65
N VAL A 99 3.85 1.98 10.59
CA VAL A 99 2.68 2.24 11.43
C VAL A 99 3.02 1.87 12.86
N ILE A 100 2.77 2.78 13.80
CA ILE A 100 2.96 2.57 15.23
C ILE A 100 1.61 2.75 15.91
N ILE A 101 1.09 1.69 16.53
CA ILE A 101 -0.15 1.78 17.30
C ILE A 101 0.15 2.50 18.62
N ARG A 102 -0.53 3.63 18.84
CA ARG A 102 -0.43 4.41 20.09
C ARG A 102 -1.46 4.00 21.11
N GLU A 103 -2.68 3.74 20.63
CA GLU A 103 -3.77 3.29 21.48
C GLU A 103 -4.69 2.37 20.69
N ARG A 104 -5.20 1.34 21.37
CA ARG A 104 -6.23 0.45 20.83
C ARG A 104 -7.32 0.24 21.85
N SER A 105 -8.52 0.62 21.47
CA SER A 105 -9.75 0.36 22.20
C SER A 105 -10.58 -0.70 21.44
N SER A 106 -11.71 -1.11 22.01
CA SER A 106 -12.62 -2.06 21.34
C SER A 106 -13.33 -1.48 20.12
N SER A 107 -13.36 -0.15 19.97
CA SER A 107 -14.09 0.55 18.91
C SER A 107 -13.22 1.42 18.01
N PHE A 108 -12.02 1.81 18.45
CA PHE A 108 -11.14 2.70 17.71
C PHE A 108 -9.65 2.38 17.92
N ILE A 109 -8.85 2.85 16.96
CA ILE A 109 -7.39 2.76 16.97
C ILE A 109 -6.82 4.14 16.70
N ILE A 110 -5.81 4.50 17.48
CA ILE A 110 -4.94 5.66 17.26
C ILE A 110 -3.58 5.14 16.80
N GLU A 111 -3.16 5.55 15.62
CA GLU A 111 -1.92 5.09 15.00
C GLU A 111 -1.13 6.25 14.40
N ASP A 112 0.19 6.20 14.57
CA ASP A 112 1.14 7.08 13.90
C ASP A 112 1.61 6.38 12.62
N CYS A 113 1.43 7.04 11.49
CA CYS A 113 1.72 6.53 10.17
C CYS A 113 2.80 7.40 9.51
N LEU A 114 3.82 6.76 8.97
CA LEU A 114 4.83 7.42 8.15
C LEU A 114 4.30 7.55 6.71
N TYR A 115 4.25 8.79 6.21
CA TYR A 115 3.85 9.13 4.86
C TYR A 115 5.06 9.65 4.07
N GLY A 116 5.14 9.24 2.81
CA GLY A 116 6.12 9.81 1.88
C GLY A 116 7.58 9.45 2.19
N ASN A 117 8.49 10.13 1.49
CA ASN A 117 9.93 9.97 1.66
C ASN A 117 10.54 11.01 2.60
N ASP A 118 9.76 12.01 3.02
CA ASP A 118 10.24 13.19 3.76
C ASP A 118 10.09 13.04 5.29
N ASN A 119 9.97 11.80 5.78
CA ASN A 119 9.73 11.49 7.19
C ASN A 119 8.50 12.22 7.77
N GLU A 120 7.46 12.42 6.96
CA GLU A 120 6.22 13.05 7.41
C GLU A 120 5.40 12.05 8.22
N TRP A 121 5.29 12.30 9.53
CA TRP A 121 4.46 11.48 10.40
C TRP A 121 3.10 12.11 10.58
N LYS A 122 2.06 11.28 10.54
CA LYS A 122 0.70 11.68 10.87
C LYS A 122 0.11 10.76 11.92
N ARG A 123 -0.62 11.31 12.88
CA ARG A 123 -1.45 10.54 13.81
C ARG A 123 -2.87 10.54 13.30
N ARG A 124 -3.47 9.36 13.20
CA ARG A 124 -4.88 9.22 12.83
C ARG A 124 -5.66 8.39 13.84
N LEU A 125 -6.92 8.77 14.03
CA LEU A 125 -7.94 7.99 14.73
C LEU A 125 -8.89 7.39 13.70
N ARG A 126 -9.11 6.08 13.78
CA ARG A 126 -10.09 5.36 12.96
C ARG A 126 -10.93 4.41 13.80
N PHE A 127 -12.14 4.14 13.35
CA PHE A 127 -13.03 3.16 13.96
C PHE A 127 -12.80 1.77 13.38
N ASP A 128 -12.85 0.75 14.23
CA ASP A 128 -12.72 -0.64 13.78
C ASP A 128 -13.91 -1.07 12.93
N ALA A 129 -15.12 -0.54 13.21
CA ALA A 129 -16.31 -0.82 12.42
C ALA A 129 -16.29 -0.19 11.01
N SER A 130 -15.40 0.77 10.75
CA SER A 130 -15.35 1.52 9.49
C SER A 130 -13.93 2.01 9.22
N PRO A 131 -12.98 1.09 8.93
CA PRO A 131 -11.56 1.43 8.87
C PRO A 131 -11.21 2.39 7.73
N ASN A 132 -12.02 2.42 6.66
CA ASN A 132 -11.82 3.34 5.53
C ASN A 132 -12.31 4.78 5.81
N LEU A 133 -12.95 5.03 6.96
CA LEU A 133 -13.36 6.35 7.40
C LEU A 133 -12.40 6.83 8.48
N ILE A 134 -11.41 7.62 8.08
CA ILE A 134 -10.51 8.30 9.04
C ILE A 134 -11.33 9.39 9.73
N GLN A 135 -11.45 9.31 11.05
CA GLN A 135 -12.24 10.25 11.83
C GLN A 135 -11.46 11.55 12.10
N SER A 136 -10.17 11.44 12.42
CA SER A 136 -9.25 12.57 12.61
C SER A 136 -7.87 12.18 12.12
N GLU A 137 -7.16 13.13 11.50
CA GLU A 137 -5.76 12.99 11.08
C GLU A 137 -5.03 14.30 11.37
N ILE A 138 -3.83 14.21 11.93
CA ILE A 138 -3.01 15.38 12.27
C ILE A 138 -1.54 15.12 11.95
N ASN A 139 -0.85 16.16 11.47
CA ASN A 139 0.59 16.10 11.26
C ASN A 139 1.32 16.11 12.61
N LEU A 140 2.29 15.21 12.77
CA LEU A 140 3.18 15.18 13.91
C LEU A 140 4.41 16.03 13.61
N ILE A 141 4.78 16.88 14.56
CA ILE A 141 6.00 17.68 14.50
C ILE A 141 7.01 17.00 15.43
N ALA A 142 8.19 16.68 14.89
CA ALA A 142 9.26 16.10 15.68
C ALA A 142 9.73 17.10 16.76
N ASN A 143 9.82 16.64 18.02
CA ASN A 143 10.47 17.43 19.05
C ASN A 143 11.99 17.38 18.80
N LYS A 144 12.60 18.53 18.54
CA LYS A 144 14.03 18.65 18.20
C LYS A 144 14.97 18.26 19.34
N GLU A 145 14.49 18.21 20.58
CA GLU A 145 15.31 17.91 21.76
C GLU A 145 15.34 16.42 22.11
N THR A 146 14.24 15.69 21.91
CA THR A 146 14.13 14.27 22.28
C THR A 146 14.06 13.33 21.07
N ASN A 147 13.91 13.85 19.85
CA ASN A 147 13.56 13.07 18.64
C ASN A 147 12.26 12.24 18.79
N ASP A 148 11.50 12.43 19.86
CA ASP A 148 10.19 11.78 20.04
C ASP A 148 9.12 12.59 19.31
N CYS A 149 8.29 11.89 18.54
CA CYS A 149 7.08 12.44 17.93
C CYS A 149 6.02 12.67 19.02
N MET A 150 6.08 13.82 19.68
CA MET A 150 5.11 14.22 20.69
C MET A 150 4.61 15.62 20.45
N LEU A 151 3.42 15.73 19.84
CA LEU A 151 2.39 16.65 20.33
C LEU A 151 1.02 16.00 20.07
N ILE A 152 0.30 15.70 21.15
CA ILE A 152 -1.16 15.70 21.11
C ILE A 152 -1.50 17.18 20.97
N ILE A 153 -1.98 17.60 19.80
CA ILE A 153 -2.66 18.88 19.71
C ILE A 153 -4.03 18.59 20.29
N ASP A 154 -4.24 18.95 21.55
CA ASP A 154 -5.56 18.97 22.16
C ASP A 154 -6.44 19.89 21.31
N ILE A 155 -7.53 19.33 20.78
CA ILE A 155 -8.57 20.05 20.02
C ILE A 155 -9.58 20.64 21.01
#